data_AF-A0A1D3K9S6-F1
#
_entry.id   AF-A0A1D3K9S6-F1
#
_cell.length_a   1.000
_cell.length_b   1.000
_cell.length_c   1.000
_cell.angle_alpha   90.00
_cell.angle_beta   90.00
_cell.angle_gamma   90.00
#
_symmetry.space_group_name_H-M   'P 1'
#
loop_
_entity.id
_entity.type
_entity.pdbx_description
1 polymer ?
#
loop_
_entity_poly.entity_id
_entity_poly.type
_entity_poly.pdbx_seq_one_letter_code
_entity_poly.pdbx_strand_id
1 'polypeptide(L)'
;MIEPNHFRPDQAGDFPFTTEVELLLGGISRAMHPDGTFQFADQDCEPVAVYSPRLDERALEAFCKRHIERYRDHHQKHKAAIQEDETPPIEPFWE
;
A
#
# COMPACT_ATOMS: atom_id res chain seq x y z
N MET A 1 -6.58 10.20 -23.03
CA MET A 1 -5.14 9.90 -23.02
C MET A 1 -4.92 9.10 -21.75
N ILE A 2 -4.59 7.81 -21.87
CA ILE A 2 -4.29 6.95 -20.71
C ILE A 2 -2.79 7.08 -20.50
N GLU A 3 -2.36 7.67 -19.39
CA GLU A 3 -0.95 7.73 -19.04
C GLU A 3 -0.41 6.31 -18.86
N PRO A 4 0.71 5.95 -19.51
CA PRO A 4 1.30 4.64 -19.34
C PRO A 4 1.84 4.52 -17.90
N ASN A 5 1.60 3.36 -17.27
CA ASN A 5 2.21 2.93 -16.02
C ASN A 5 3.73 3.16 -16.08
N HIS A 6 4.19 4.31 -15.57
CA HIS A 6 5.59 4.70 -15.62
C HIS A 6 6.23 4.18 -14.35
N PHE A 7 7.00 3.11 -14.46
CA PHE A 7 7.91 2.68 -13.40
C PHE A 7 8.92 3.81 -13.16
N ARG A 8 8.82 4.50 -12.01
CA ARG A 8 9.65 5.65 -11.60
C ARG A 8 10.68 5.19 -10.54
N PRO A 9 11.80 4.56 -10.92
CA PRO A 9 12.77 4.03 -9.95
C PRO A 9 13.43 5.11 -9.07
N ASP A 10 13.53 6.35 -9.56
CA ASP A 10 14.14 7.47 -8.82
C ASP A 10 13.30 7.97 -7.63
N GLN A 11 11.98 7.71 -7.59
CA GLN A 11 11.12 8.17 -6.48
C GLN A 11 11.13 7.22 -5.27
N ALA A 12 11.69 6.01 -5.40
CA ALA A 12 11.82 5.08 -4.28
C ALA A 12 12.65 5.66 -3.12
N GLY A 13 13.52 6.65 -3.40
CA GLY A 13 14.30 7.37 -2.38
C GLY A 13 13.52 8.43 -1.60
N ASP A 14 12.43 8.97 -2.16
CA ASP A 14 11.63 10.04 -1.52
C ASP A 14 10.58 9.48 -0.53
N PHE A 15 10.19 8.22 -0.68
CA PHE A 15 9.07 7.63 0.05
C PHE A 15 9.39 6.22 0.62
N PRO A 16 10.34 6.13 1.57
CA PRO A 16 10.79 4.85 2.13
C PRO A 16 9.68 4.08 2.87
N PHE A 17 8.73 4.75 3.52
CA PHE A 17 7.70 4.07 4.32
C PHE A 17 6.57 3.52 3.47
N THR A 18 6.16 4.20 2.40
CA THR A 18 5.24 3.61 1.41
C THR A 18 5.90 2.41 0.71
N THR A 19 7.18 2.51 0.38
CA THR A 19 7.94 1.37 -0.17
C THR A 19 8.00 0.20 0.82
N GLU A 20 8.25 0.47 2.10
CA GLU A 20 8.24 -0.58 3.13
C GLU A 20 6.85 -1.21 3.29
N VAL A 21 5.78 -0.42 3.29
CA VAL A 21 4.41 -0.93 3.37
C VAL A 21 4.06 -1.81 2.17
N GLU A 22 4.44 -1.41 0.94
CA GLU A 22 4.27 -2.24 -0.26
C GLU A 22 4.90 -3.62 -0.08
N LEU A 23 6.14 -3.68 0.42
CA LEU A 23 6.84 -4.94 0.68
C LEU A 23 6.19 -5.76 1.81
N LEU A 24 5.77 -5.11 2.90
CA LEU A 24 5.09 -5.77 4.02
C LEU A 24 3.72 -6.34 3.64
N LEU A 25 3.08 -5.78 2.61
CA LEU A 25 1.81 -6.27 2.08
C LEU A 25 1.99 -7.32 0.98
N GLY A 26 3.21 -7.76 0.66
CA GLY A 26 3.45 -8.74 -0.40
C GLY A 26 3.49 -8.15 -1.81
N GLY A 27 3.82 -6.86 -1.94
CA GLY A 27 3.88 -6.17 -3.23
C GLY A 27 2.58 -5.48 -3.65
N ILE A 28 1.60 -5.37 -2.75
CA ILE A 28 0.35 -4.63 -3.02
C ILE A 28 0.68 -3.17 -3.34
N SER A 29 0.38 -2.78 -4.57
CA SER A 29 0.70 -1.46 -5.11
C SER A 29 -0.27 -0.37 -4.62
N ARG A 30 0.15 0.89 -4.80
CA ARG A 30 -0.71 2.06 -4.58
C ARG A 30 -1.58 2.29 -5.82
N ALA A 31 -2.89 2.22 -5.66
CA ALA A 31 -3.84 2.69 -6.64
C ALA A 31 -3.80 4.22 -6.72
N MET A 32 -3.58 4.77 -7.92
CA MET A 32 -3.72 6.21 -8.19
C MET A 32 -5.17 6.49 -8.59
N HIS A 33 -5.77 7.49 -7.95
CA HIS A 33 -7.13 7.92 -8.27
C HIS A 33 -7.16 9.16 -9.17
N PRO A 34 -8.30 9.43 -9.85
CA PRO A 34 -8.41 10.55 -10.80
C PRO A 34 -8.19 11.95 -10.21
N ASP A 35 -8.29 12.11 -8.89
CA ASP A 35 -8.03 13.38 -8.19
C ASP A 35 -6.56 13.53 -7.75
N GLY A 36 -5.68 12.61 -8.15
CA GLY A 36 -4.24 12.64 -7.83
C GLY A 36 -3.89 12.12 -6.44
N THR A 37 -4.85 11.52 -5.73
CA THR A 37 -4.59 10.82 -4.46
C THR A 37 -4.26 9.35 -4.69
N PHE A 38 -3.66 8.73 -3.69
CA PHE A 38 -3.15 7.37 -3.67
C PHE A 38 -3.75 6.59 -2.51
N GLN A 39 -3.91 5.29 -2.70
CA GLN A 39 -4.38 4.36 -1.69
C GLN A 39 -3.74 2.98 -1.90
N PHE A 40 -3.31 2.30 -0.85
CA PHE A 40 -2.97 0.88 -0.95
C PHE A 40 -4.26 0.08 -1.06
N ALA A 41 -4.44 -0.58 -2.20
CA ALA A 41 -5.59 -1.43 -2.46
C ALA A 41 -5.18 -2.55 -3.42
N ASP A 42 -5.63 -3.76 -3.13
CA ASP A 42 -5.59 -4.87 -4.07
C ASP A 42 -6.84 -4.79 -4.94
N GLN A 43 -6.65 -4.34 -6.19
CA GLN A 43 -7.74 -4.18 -7.17
C GLN A 43 -8.06 -5.47 -7.91
N ASP A 44 -7.25 -6.51 -7.74
CA ASP A 44 -7.41 -7.80 -8.40
C ASP A 44 -8.33 -8.76 -7.61
N CYS A 45 -8.70 -8.41 -6.37
CA CYS A 45 -9.65 -9.15 -5.57
C CYS A 45 -11.07 -8.52 -5.52
N GLU A 46 -12.08 -9.37 -5.35
CA GLU A 46 -13.48 -8.97 -5.19
C GLU A 46 -14.04 -9.52 -3.86
N PRO A 47 -14.46 -8.66 -2.90
CA PRO A 47 -14.39 -7.19 -2.94
C PRO A 47 -12.95 -6.66 -2.83
N VAL A 48 -12.69 -5.48 -3.41
CA VAL A 48 -11.39 -4.79 -3.35
C VAL A 48 -10.93 -4.68 -1.90
N ALA A 49 -9.76 -5.23 -1.60
CA ALA A 49 -9.15 -5.13 -0.28
C ALA A 49 -8.39 -3.80 -0.16
N VAL A 50 -8.65 -3.04 0.91
CA VAL A 50 -8.10 -1.71 1.15
C VAL A 50 -7.20 -1.72 2.37
N TYR A 51 -6.03 -1.09 2.25
CA TYR A 51 -4.96 -1.16 3.25
C TYR A 51 -4.49 0.21 3.75
N SER A 52 -5.03 1.31 3.21
CA SER A 52 -4.74 2.67 3.67
C SER A 52 -5.94 3.59 3.41
N PRO A 53 -5.99 4.80 4.02
CA PRO A 53 -6.86 5.86 3.53
C PRO A 53 -6.37 6.36 2.16
N ARG A 54 -7.26 7.08 1.47
CA ARG A 54 -6.97 7.77 0.20
C ARG A 54 -6.40 9.16 0.51
N LEU A 55 -5.13 9.39 0.16
CA LEU A 55 -4.35 10.57 0.55
C LEU A 55 -3.43 11.02 -0.60
N ASP A 56 -2.97 12.28 -0.60
CA ASP A 56 -1.86 12.66 -1.49
C ASP A 56 -0.57 11.91 -1.13
N GLU A 57 0.38 11.85 -2.07
CA GLU A 57 1.61 11.05 -1.94
C GLU A 57 2.38 11.33 -0.65
N ARG A 58 2.51 12.61 -0.26
CA ARG A 58 3.24 13.01 0.96
C ARG A 58 2.48 12.69 2.24
N ALA A 59 1.16 12.90 2.24
CA ALA A 59 0.33 12.52 3.37
C ALA A 59 0.26 11.00 3.56
N LEU A 60 0.25 10.23 2.47
CA LEU A 60 0.29 8.77 2.50
C LEU A 60 1.62 8.27 3.09
N GLU A 61 2.75 8.84 2.68
CA GLU A 61 4.05 8.54 3.28
C GLU A 61 4.08 8.84 4.78
N ALA A 62 3.60 10.00 5.20
CA ALA A 62 3.51 10.36 6.61
C ALA A 62 2.58 9.44 7.40
N PHE A 63 1.49 8.97 6.76
CA PHE A 63 0.60 7.97 7.32
C PHE A 63 1.31 6.62 7.50
N CYS A 64 1.95 6.09 6.45
CA CYS A 64 2.72 4.84 6.52
C CYS A 64 3.79 4.90 7.61
N LYS A 65 4.53 6.01 7.70
CA LYS A 65 5.52 6.23 8.77
C LYS A 65 4.92 6.15 10.18
N ARG A 66 3.77 6.79 10.40
CA ARG A 66 3.12 6.81 11.73
C ARG A 66 2.55 5.44 12.14
N HIS A 67 2.19 4.61 11.16
CA HIS A 67 1.50 3.34 11.39
C HIS A 67 2.33 2.11 11.00
N ILE A 68 3.64 2.28 10.74
CA ILE A 68 4.49 1.20 10.20
C ILE A 68 4.46 -0.07 11.05
N GLU A 69 4.41 0.06 12.38
CA GLU A 69 4.33 -1.08 13.29
C GLU A 69 3.05 -1.93 13.08
N ARG A 70 1.92 -1.31 12.70
CA ARG A 70 0.69 -2.06 12.41
C ARG A 70 0.84 -2.93 11.15
N TYR A 71 1.54 -2.42 10.14
CA TYR A 71 1.85 -3.18 8.94
C TYR A 71 2.86 -4.30 9.22
N ARG A 72 3.86 -4.05 10.07
CA ARG A 72 4.82 -5.08 10.51
C ARG A 72 4.13 -6.20 11.29
N ASP A 73 3.23 -5.87 12.20
CA ASP A 73 2.44 -6.84 12.97
C ASP A 73 1.53 -7.67 12.05
N HIS A 74 0.84 -7.02 11.11
CA HIS A 74 0.04 -7.70 10.10
C HIS A 74 0.88 -8.66 9.26
N HIS A 75 2.00 -8.19 8.72
CA HIS A 75 2.93 -9.04 7.95
C HIS A 75 3.44 -10.22 8.79
N GLN A 76 3.82 -10.01 10.05
CA GLN A 76 4.27 -11.11 10.91
C GLN A 76 3.18 -12.15 11.15
N LYS A 77 1.94 -11.72 11.40
CA LYS A 77 0.79 -12.59 11.62
C LYS A 77 0.42 -13.40 10.37
N HIS A 78 0.63 -12.84 9.18
CA HIS A 78 0.20 -13.43 7.91
C HIS A 78 1.34 -13.81 6.96
N LYS A 79 2.58 -13.87 7.47
CA LYS A 79 3.79 -14.06 6.66
C LYS A 79 3.70 -15.26 5.71
N ALA A 80 3.19 -16.40 6.20
CA ALA A 80 3.07 -17.60 5.38
C ALA A 80 2.10 -17.41 4.22
N ALA A 81 0.95 -16.76 4.45
CA ALA A 81 -0.03 -16.49 3.41
C ALA A 81 0.53 -15.52 2.35
N ILE A 82 1.18 -14.44 2.79
CA ILE A 82 1.84 -13.48 1.88
C ILE A 82 2.93 -14.14 1.03
N GLN A 83 3.65 -15.12 1.58
CA GLN A 83 4.66 -15.88 0.83
C GLN A 83 4.09 -16.84 -0.22
N GLU A 84 2.80 -17.18 -0.11
CA GLU A 84 2.05 -17.97 -1.07
C GLU A 84 1.18 -17.07 -1.99
N ASP A 85 1.56 -15.79 -2.12
CA ASP A 85 0.87 -14.78 -2.93
C ASP A 85 -0.60 -14.52 -2.53
N GLU A 86 -0.97 -14.80 -1.26
CA GLU A 86 -2.28 -14.41 -0.72
C GLU A 86 -2.29 -12.95 -0.22
N THR A 87 -3.45 -12.29 -0.33
CA THR A 87 -3.67 -10.91 0.12
C THR A 87 -4.58 -10.86 1.37
N PRO A 88 -4.06 -11.22 2.55
CA PRO A 88 -4.85 -11.21 3.79
C PRO A 88 -5.40 -9.80 4.06
N PRO A 89 -6.68 -9.65 4.45
CA PRO A 89 -7.24 -8.34 4.73
C PRO A 89 -6.65 -7.74 6.01
N ILE A 90 -6.49 -6.42 6.02
CA ILE A 90 -6.18 -5.67 7.24
C ILE A 90 -7.46 -4.99 7.75
N GLU A 91 -7.68 -5.03 9.06
CA GLU A 91 -8.77 -4.25 9.66
C GLU A 91 -8.46 -2.75 9.52
N PRO A 92 -9.40 -1.95 9.00
CA PRO A 92 -9.22 -0.50 8.90
C PRO A 92 -8.92 0.10 10.26
N PHE A 93 -7.84 0.87 10.34
CA PHE A 93 -7.41 1.56 11.55
C PHE A 93 -7.26 3.07 11.38
N TRP A 94 -7.64 3.55 10.21
CA TRP A 94 -7.73 4.96 9.86
C TRP A 94 -9.18 5.40 9.98
N GLU A 95 -9.37 6.68 10.33
CA GLU A 95 -10.67 7.35 10.42
C GLU A 95 -10.97 8.14 9.14
#